data_AF-A0A7R8VEA0-F1
#
_entry.id   AF-A0A7R8VEA0-F1
#
_cell.length_a   1.000
_cell.length_b   1.000
_cell.length_c   1.000
_cell.angle_alpha   90.00
_cell.angle_beta   90.00
_cell.angle_gamma   90.00
#
_symmetry.space_group_name_H-M   'P 1'
#
loop_
_entity.id
_entity.type
_entity.pdbx_description
1 polymer ?
#
loop_
_entity_poly.entity_id
_entity_poly.type
_entity_poly.pdbx_seq_one_letter_code
_entity_poly.pdbx_strand_id
1 'polypeptide(L)'
;MCTPYENLDDWIICASKWKGNIYLCAIESEESIKKRKSRTEQQKKFMSWGYKFEQYMTADKPKGRPKTDDPVNEKEEFCVMFQSKMRDHNLLYGAEMDCVDSETEVLTEQDLANAHFIELKTNRMIEDRRQDMNFRRFKLRKIWCQSFLVGIDTVVCGYRDDAGVVHQLEELELREIPKMTKVGGR
;
A
#
# COMPACT_ATOMS: atom_id res chain seq x y z
N MET A 1 -11.83 6.13 -3.08
CA MET A 1 -11.86 6.62 -1.69
C MET A 1 -11.21 7.99 -1.52
N CYS A 2 -10.00 8.23 -2.06
CA CYS A 2 -9.27 9.50 -1.86
C CYS A 2 -9.79 10.70 -2.65
N THR A 3 -10.64 10.51 -3.68
CA THR A 3 -11.09 11.57 -4.62
C THR A 3 -11.49 12.89 -3.97
N PRO A 4 -12.26 12.95 -2.86
CA PRO A 4 -12.64 14.23 -2.25
C PRO A 4 -11.47 15.08 -1.73
N TYR A 5 -10.28 14.49 -1.62
CA TYR A 5 -9.07 15.11 -1.09
C TYR A 5 -7.90 15.12 -2.07
N GLU A 6 -8.09 14.53 -3.25
CA GLU A 6 -7.07 14.45 -4.29
C GLU A 6 -7.16 15.70 -5.18
N ASN A 7 -6.02 16.34 -5.40
CA ASN A 7 -5.91 17.60 -6.14
C ASN A 7 -4.69 17.64 -7.07
N LEU A 8 -3.95 16.53 -7.19
CA LEU A 8 -2.76 16.41 -8.01
C LEU A 8 -2.92 15.34 -9.10
N ASP A 9 -3.45 14.18 -8.74
CA ASP A 9 -3.56 13.04 -9.65
C ASP A 9 -4.99 12.91 -10.18
N ASP A 10 -5.12 12.81 -11.51
CA ASP A 10 -6.38 12.48 -12.17
C ASP A 10 -6.61 10.97 -12.24
N TRP A 11 -7.82 10.55 -12.60
CA TRP A 11 -8.15 9.13 -12.78
C TRP A 11 -9.32 8.95 -13.74
N ILE A 12 -9.31 7.82 -14.45
CA ILE A 12 -10.39 7.41 -15.35
C ILE A 12 -10.76 5.97 -15.01
N ILE A 13 -12.07 5.71 -14.84
CA ILE A 13 -12.61 4.37 -14.64
C ILE A 13 -13.64 4.10 -15.73
N CYS A 14 -13.39 3.08 -16.54
CA CYS A 14 -14.36 2.55 -17.50
C CYS A 14 -15.34 1.63 -16.76
N ALA A 15 -16.64 1.84 -16.99
CA ALA A 15 -17.69 1.01 -16.41
C ALA A 15 -18.42 0.24 -17.52
N SER A 16 -18.45 -1.08 -17.40
CA SER A 16 -19.16 -1.97 -18.34
C SER A 16 -20.15 -2.84 -17.58
N LYS A 17 -21.41 -2.86 -18.02
CA LYS A 17 -22.44 -3.73 -17.44
C LYS A 17 -22.57 -5.00 -18.26
N TRP A 18 -22.38 -6.16 -17.62
CA TRP A 18 -22.51 -7.45 -18.27
C TRP A 18 -23.13 -8.49 -17.33
N LYS A 19 -24.17 -9.18 -17.81
CA LYS A 19 -24.95 -10.19 -17.05
C LYS A 19 -25.36 -9.72 -15.64
N GLY A 20 -25.77 -8.45 -15.51
CA GLY A 20 -26.22 -7.87 -14.25
C GLY A 20 -25.10 -7.33 -13.35
N ASN A 21 -23.82 -7.60 -13.64
CA ASN A 21 -22.66 -7.10 -12.89
C ASN A 21 -22.09 -5.84 -13.55
N ILE A 22 -21.54 -4.93 -12.74
CA ILE A 22 -20.81 -3.75 -13.21
C ILE A 22 -19.31 -4.01 -13.00
N TYR A 23 -18.56 -3.98 -14.08
CA TYR A 23 -17.10 -4.10 -14.07
C TYR A 23 -16.50 -2.70 -14.15
N LEU A 24 -15.63 -2.38 -13.21
CA LEU A 24 -14.91 -1.11 -13.14
C LEU A 24 -13.44 -1.39 -13.47
N CYS A 25 -12.94 -0.79 -14.55
CA CYS A 25 -11.56 -0.94 -14.99
C CYS A 25 -10.89 0.42 -15.03
N ALA A 26 -9.88 0.62 -14.19
CA ALA A 26 -9.07 1.83 -14.23
C ALA A 26 -8.24 1.86 -15.50
N ILE A 27 -8.19 3.00 -16.18
CA ILE A 27 -7.30 3.24 -17.32
C ILE A 27 -6.44 4.46 -17.05
N GLU A 28 -5.23 4.47 -17.61
CA GLU A 28 -4.34 5.62 -17.46
C GLU A 28 -4.88 6.80 -18.28
N SER A 29 -4.92 7.98 -17.67
CA SER A 29 -5.16 9.24 -18.38
C SER A 29 -3.93 9.66 -19.20
N GLU A 30 -4.12 10.58 -20.14
CA GLU A 30 -3.01 11.15 -20.90
C GLU A 30 -1.96 11.82 -19.99
N GLU A 31 -2.41 12.48 -18.93
CA GLU A 31 -1.53 13.14 -17.95
C GLU A 31 -0.73 12.12 -17.14
N SER A 32 -1.39 11.07 -16.66
CA SER A 32 -0.74 9.96 -15.95
C SER A 32 0.29 9.23 -16.84
N ILE A 33 -0.02 9.01 -18.12
CA ILE A 33 0.92 8.44 -19.09
C ILE A 33 2.14 9.35 -19.28
N LYS A 34 1.94 10.67 -19.46
CA LYS A 34 3.03 11.63 -19.59
C LYS A 34 3.91 11.62 -18.35
N LYS A 35 3.32 11.69 -17.16
CA LYS A 35 4.01 11.66 -15.86
C LYS A 35 4.82 10.38 -15.67
N ARG A 36 4.27 9.22 -16.06
CA ARG A 36 4.99 7.93 -16.02
C ARG A 36 6.18 7.90 -16.98
N LYS A 37 6.01 8.38 -18.21
CA LYS A 37 7.08 8.42 -19.22
C LYS A 37 8.18 9.43 -18.87
N SER A 38 7.84 10.51 -18.17
CA SER A 38 8.79 11.55 -17.75
C SER A 38 9.42 11.28 -16.38
N ARG A 39 9.26 10.09 -15.79
CA ARG A 39 9.84 9.77 -14.48
C ARG A 39 11.36 9.84 -14.54
N THR A 40 11.95 10.55 -13.60
CA THR A 40 13.41 10.61 -13.45
C THR A 40 13.95 9.29 -12.90
N GLU A 41 15.23 9.01 -13.14
CA GLU A 41 15.89 7.82 -12.56
C GLU A 41 15.82 7.80 -11.03
N GLN A 42 15.87 8.97 -10.40
CA GLN A 42 15.70 9.08 -8.95
C GLN A 42 14.30 8.65 -8.48
N GLN A 43 13.25 9.04 -9.22
CA GLN A 43 11.88 8.61 -8.90
C GLN A 43 11.71 7.10 -9.08
N LYS A 44 12.29 6.51 -10.13
CA LYS A 44 12.30 5.05 -10.32
C LYS A 44 13.03 4.34 -9.18
N LYS A 45 14.18 4.87 -8.75
CA LYS A 45 14.92 4.36 -7.59
C LYS A 45 14.08 4.38 -6.31
N PHE A 46 13.32 5.46 -6.08
CA PHE A 46 12.43 5.56 -4.92
C PHE A 46 11.30 4.54 -4.93
N MET A 47 10.80 4.14 -6.10
CA MET A 47 9.82 3.06 -6.22
C MET A 47 10.46 1.70 -5.93
N SER A 48 11.62 1.44 -6.54
CA SER A 48 12.37 0.18 -6.34
C SER A 48 12.78 -0.07 -4.88
N TRP A 49 13.05 1.01 -4.13
CA TRP A 49 13.31 0.92 -2.68
C TRP A 49 12.13 0.41 -1.85
N GLY A 50 10.89 0.54 -2.33
CA GLY A 50 9.71 -0.09 -1.70
C GLY A 50 9.83 -1.61 -1.73
N TYR A 51 9.97 -2.16 -2.94
CA TYR A 51 10.17 -3.61 -3.13
C TYR A 51 11.43 -4.14 -2.43
N LYS A 52 12.52 -3.35 -2.42
CA LYS A 52 13.71 -3.76 -1.67
C LYS A 52 13.46 -3.80 -0.17
N PHE A 53 12.66 -2.87 0.37
CA PHE A 53 12.27 -2.88 1.77
C PHE A 53 11.42 -4.10 2.10
N GLU A 54 10.45 -4.47 1.26
CA GLU A 54 9.68 -5.70 1.40
C GLU A 54 10.61 -6.92 1.50
N GLN A 55 11.60 -7.04 0.61
CA GLN A 55 12.58 -8.12 0.65
C GLN A 55 13.42 -8.15 1.95
N TYR A 56 13.62 -7.02 2.63
CA TYR A 56 14.29 -6.99 3.94
C TYR A 56 13.37 -7.36 5.10
N MET A 57 12.06 -7.20 4.92
CA MET A 57 11.05 -7.36 5.98
C MET A 57 10.34 -8.72 5.93
N THR A 58 10.46 -9.46 4.83
CA THR A 58 9.72 -10.70 4.61
C THR A 58 10.65 -11.91 4.42
N ALA A 59 10.13 -13.10 4.64
CA ALA A 59 10.81 -14.36 4.37
C ALA A 59 9.84 -15.35 3.72
N ASP A 60 10.36 -16.26 2.89
CA ASP A 60 9.55 -17.27 2.17
C ASP A 60 8.77 -18.21 3.10
N LYS A 61 9.21 -18.33 4.36
CA LYS A 61 8.62 -19.21 5.38
C LYS A 61 8.54 -18.49 6.73
N PRO A 62 7.52 -18.81 7.54
CA PRO A 62 7.46 -18.42 8.94
C PRO A 62 8.76 -18.72 9.67
N LYS A 63 9.22 -17.79 10.53
CA LYS A 63 10.48 -17.90 11.29
C LYS A 63 11.75 -18.03 10.42
N GLY A 64 11.61 -17.88 9.10
CA GLY A 64 12.71 -17.80 8.17
C GLY A 64 13.49 -16.50 8.33
N ARG A 65 14.55 -16.35 7.55
CA ARG A 65 15.28 -15.09 7.43
C ARG A 65 15.08 -14.51 6.03
N PRO A 66 14.95 -13.18 5.91
CA PRO A 66 14.90 -12.52 4.62
C PRO A 66 16.13 -12.84 3.76
N LYS A 67 15.90 -13.16 2.48
CA LYS A 67 16.96 -13.37 1.48
C LYS A 67 17.18 -12.06 0.72
N THR A 68 18.23 -11.34 1.09
CA THR A 68 18.42 -9.94 0.66
C THR A 68 19.51 -9.75 -0.38
N ASP A 69 20.28 -10.79 -0.68
CA ASP A 69 21.35 -10.74 -1.69
C ASP A 69 20.82 -10.99 -3.11
N ASP A 70 19.64 -11.60 -3.23
CA ASP A 70 19.00 -11.86 -4.52
C ASP A 70 18.46 -10.56 -5.14
N PRO A 71 18.49 -10.42 -6.48
CA PRO A 71 17.83 -9.32 -7.16
C PRO A 71 16.33 -9.26 -6.83
N VAL A 72 15.81 -8.05 -6.64
CA VAL A 72 14.38 -7.84 -6.42
C VAL A 72 13.62 -8.05 -7.74
N ASN A 73 12.63 -8.94 -7.72
CA ASN A 73 11.73 -9.14 -8.85
C ASN A 73 10.42 -8.34 -8.64
N GLU A 74 10.38 -7.11 -9.16
CA GLU A 74 9.21 -6.19 -9.04
C GLU A 74 7.95 -6.66 -9.81
N LYS A 75 7.93 -7.89 -10.33
CA LYS A 75 6.77 -8.50 -11.02
C LYS A 75 6.05 -9.56 -10.18
N GLU A 76 6.67 -10.01 -9.09
CA GLU A 76 6.04 -10.96 -8.19
C GLU A 76 5.00 -10.23 -7.34
N GLU A 77 3.77 -10.74 -7.37
CA GLU A 77 2.64 -10.18 -6.63
C GLU A 77 1.87 -11.34 -6.01
N PHE A 78 1.47 -11.19 -4.74
CA PHE A 78 0.53 -12.07 -4.09
C PHE A 78 -0.80 -11.34 -3.93
N CYS A 79 -1.82 -11.75 -4.68
CA CYS A 79 -3.13 -11.11 -4.68
C CYS A 79 -4.19 -11.97 -3.97
N VAL A 80 -5.01 -11.33 -3.14
CA VAL A 80 -6.15 -11.94 -2.45
C VAL A 80 -7.45 -11.38 -3.02
N MET A 81 -8.46 -12.24 -3.16
CA MET A 81 -9.80 -11.86 -3.60
C MET A 81 -10.69 -11.56 -2.40
N PHE A 82 -11.25 -10.35 -2.37
CA PHE A 82 -12.10 -9.86 -1.30
C PHE A 82 -13.55 -9.76 -1.77
N GLN A 83 -14.47 -10.23 -0.93
CA GLN A 83 -15.89 -9.94 -1.05
C GLN A 83 -16.30 -9.00 0.08
N SER A 84 -16.94 -7.89 -0.28
CA SER A 84 -17.41 -6.89 0.69
C SER A 84 -18.77 -6.33 0.28
N LYS A 85 -19.39 -5.56 1.17
CA LYS A 85 -20.66 -4.89 0.92
C LYS A 85 -20.57 -3.43 1.34
N MET A 86 -20.82 -2.54 0.38
CA MET A 86 -20.89 -1.10 0.61
C MET A 86 -22.33 -0.63 0.41
N ARG A 87 -23.03 -0.38 1.52
CA ARG A 87 -24.49 -0.13 1.52
C ARG A 87 -25.22 -1.24 0.77
N ASP A 88 -25.87 -0.93 -0.35
CA ASP A 88 -26.64 -1.88 -1.15
C ASP A 88 -25.83 -2.51 -2.29
N HIS A 89 -24.52 -2.24 -2.37
CA HIS A 89 -23.64 -2.74 -3.41
C HIS A 89 -22.74 -3.86 -2.88
N ASN A 90 -22.84 -5.05 -3.47
CA ASN A 90 -21.88 -6.12 -3.26
C ASN A 90 -20.66 -5.85 -4.14
N LEU A 91 -19.47 -5.96 -3.55
CA LEU A 91 -18.19 -5.73 -4.19
C LEU A 91 -17.39 -7.03 -4.22
N LEU A 92 -16.72 -7.28 -5.33
CA LEU A 92 -15.71 -8.32 -5.50
C LEU A 92 -14.50 -7.68 -6.17
N TYR A 93 -13.34 -7.74 -5.52
CA TYR A 93 -12.10 -7.12 -6.03
C TYR A 93 -10.88 -7.91 -5.55
N GLY A 94 -9.82 -7.88 -6.36
CA GLY A 94 -8.51 -8.36 -5.96
C GLY A 94 -7.68 -7.22 -5.39
N ALA A 95 -6.79 -7.54 -4.46
CA ALA A 95 -5.76 -6.63 -3.99
C ALA A 95 -4.46 -7.38 -3.74
N GLU A 96 -3.34 -6.75 -4.07
CA GLU A 96 -2.00 -7.17 -3.69
C GLU A 96 -1.84 -7.07 -2.16
N MET A 97 -1.14 -8.03 -1.58
CA MET A 97 -0.83 -8.08 -0.16
C MET A 97 0.68 -8.29 0.02
N ASP A 98 1.30 -7.46 0.87
CA ASP A 98 2.76 -7.45 1.03
C ASP A 98 3.26 -8.67 1.82
N CYS A 99 2.67 -8.96 2.98
CA CYS A 99 3.02 -10.13 3.78
C CYS A 99 1.95 -10.54 4.80
N VAL A 100 2.18 -11.69 5.44
CA VAL A 100 1.39 -12.20 6.56
C VAL A 100 2.29 -12.31 7.79
N ASP A 101 1.83 -11.80 8.93
CA ASP A 101 2.41 -12.12 10.22
C ASP A 101 1.85 -13.46 10.71
N SER A 102 2.70 -14.48 10.71
CA SER A 102 2.30 -15.82 11.08
C SER A 102 3.48 -16.63 11.62
N GLU A 103 3.17 -17.46 12.62
CA GLU A 103 4.09 -18.45 13.20
C GLU A 103 4.12 -19.77 12.41
N THR A 104 3.14 -19.99 11.52
CA THR A 104 2.93 -21.22 10.73
C THR A 104 2.64 -20.93 9.26
N GLU A 105 2.87 -21.91 8.38
CA GLU A 105 2.64 -21.72 6.95
C GLU A 105 1.14 -21.55 6.67
N VAL A 106 0.80 -20.63 5.76
CA VAL A 106 -0.57 -20.41 5.27
C VAL A 106 -0.77 -21.29 4.04
N LEU A 107 -1.32 -22.49 4.24
CA LEU A 107 -1.37 -23.53 3.20
C LEU A 107 -2.79 -23.82 2.69
N THR A 108 -3.81 -23.40 3.44
CA THR A 108 -5.22 -23.64 3.11
C THR A 108 -5.99 -22.34 2.93
N GLU A 109 -7.15 -22.44 2.27
CA GLU A 109 -8.11 -21.32 2.18
C GLU A 109 -8.57 -20.83 3.56
N GLN A 110 -8.67 -21.74 4.54
CA GLN A 110 -9.07 -21.39 5.89
C GLN A 110 -7.97 -20.64 6.64
N ASP A 111 -6.71 -21.01 6.42
CA ASP A 111 -5.56 -20.26 6.97
C ASP A 111 -5.53 -18.86 6.36
N LEU A 112 -5.72 -18.76 5.03
CA LEU A 112 -5.73 -17.50 4.31
C LEU A 112 -6.86 -16.58 4.79
N ALA A 113 -8.05 -17.13 5.03
CA ALA A 113 -9.20 -16.38 5.54
C ALA A 113 -8.97 -15.81 6.95
N ASN A 114 -8.07 -16.41 7.73
CA ASN A 114 -7.70 -15.98 9.08
C ASN A 114 -6.31 -15.32 9.14
N ALA A 115 -5.65 -15.12 8.00
CA ALA A 115 -4.30 -14.59 7.95
C ALA A 115 -4.27 -13.14 8.43
N HIS A 116 -3.29 -12.81 9.26
CA HIS A 116 -3.03 -11.45 9.71
C HIS A 116 -2.10 -10.77 8.71
N PHE A 117 -2.68 -10.02 7.77
CA PHE A 117 -1.92 -9.31 6.75
C PHE A 117 -1.33 -8.01 7.28
N ILE A 118 -0.09 -7.71 6.87
CA ILE A 118 0.61 -6.46 7.18
C ILE A 118 0.94 -5.74 5.87
N GLU A 119 0.70 -4.43 5.86
CA GLU A 119 1.15 -3.54 4.78
C GLU A 119 2.55 -3.00 5.10
N LEU A 120 3.45 -3.05 4.13
CA LEU A 120 4.80 -2.51 4.22
C LEU A 120 4.91 -1.21 3.42
N LYS A 121 5.49 -0.17 4.04
CA LYS A 121 5.71 1.12 3.39
C LYS A 121 7.06 1.70 3.75
N THR A 122 7.68 2.41 2.83
CA THR A 122 8.85 3.24 3.14
C THR A 122 8.49 4.71 3.15
N ASN A 123 9.16 5.52 3.96
CA ASN A 123 9.05 6.98 3.94
C ASN A 123 10.43 7.62 4.13
N ARG A 124 10.65 8.84 3.60
CA ARG A 124 11.84 9.60 3.98
C ARG A 124 11.76 9.96 5.46
N MET A 125 12.89 10.01 6.17
CA MET A 125 12.93 10.55 7.53
C MET A 125 12.25 11.93 7.59
N ILE A 126 11.46 12.13 8.65
CA ILE A 126 10.72 13.36 8.89
C ILE A 126 11.55 14.21 9.83
N GLU A 127 12.12 15.29 9.30
CA GLU A 127 13.07 16.15 10.02
C GLU A 127 12.41 17.45 10.50
N ASP A 128 11.29 17.81 9.91
CA ASP A 128 10.60 19.07 10.19
C ASP A 128 9.07 18.93 10.20
N ARG A 129 8.42 19.94 10.80
CA ARG A 129 6.96 19.98 10.96
C ARG A 129 6.21 20.00 9.61
N ARG A 130 6.78 20.59 8.56
CA ARG A 130 6.15 20.64 7.24
C ARG A 130 6.15 19.25 6.59
N GLN A 131 7.25 18.52 6.72
CA GLN A 131 7.35 17.13 6.27
C GLN A 131 6.36 16.24 7.01
N ASP A 132 6.24 16.39 8.33
CA ASP A 132 5.25 15.67 9.14
C ASP A 132 3.81 15.95 8.69
N MET A 133 3.47 17.23 8.52
CA MET A 133 2.14 17.62 8.03
C MET A 133 1.84 17.06 6.64
N ASN A 134 2.83 17.05 5.73
CA ASN A 134 2.66 16.48 4.40
C ASN A 134 2.49 14.96 4.44
N PHE A 135 3.29 14.28 5.26
CA PHE A 135 3.19 12.84 5.48
C PHE A 135 1.79 12.46 5.98
N ARG A 136 1.31 13.14 7.03
CA ARG A 136 -0.04 12.92 7.59
C ARG A 136 -1.15 13.25 6.60
N ARG A 137 -1.06 14.39 5.91
CA ARG A 137 -2.12 14.87 5.03
C ARG A 137 -2.27 14.02 3.77
N PHE A 138 -1.16 13.66 3.14
CA PHE A 138 -1.17 13.06 1.81
C PHE A 138 -0.89 11.55 1.85
N LYS A 139 0.15 11.13 2.57
CA LYS A 139 0.60 9.74 2.53
C LYS A 139 -0.20 8.82 3.44
N LEU A 140 -0.33 9.17 4.72
CA LEU A 140 -1.11 8.37 5.69
C LEU A 140 -2.57 8.19 5.24
N ARG A 141 -3.16 9.19 4.58
CA ARG A 141 -4.51 9.08 4.03
C ARG A 141 -4.62 8.02 2.93
N LYS A 142 -3.65 7.98 2.01
CA LYS A 142 -3.60 6.99 0.92
C LYS A 142 -3.41 5.59 1.49
N ILE A 143 -2.46 5.43 2.42
CA ILE A 143 -2.24 4.19 3.18
C ILE A 143 -3.54 3.74 3.85
N TRP A 144 -4.20 4.62 4.61
CA TRP A 144 -5.44 4.29 5.28
C TRP A 144 -6.52 3.80 4.32
N CYS A 145 -6.70 4.48 3.18
CA CYS A 145 -7.71 4.09 2.19
C CYS A 145 -7.41 2.74 1.52
N GLN A 146 -6.13 2.41 1.30
CA GLN A 146 -5.71 1.14 0.72
C GLN A 146 -5.96 0.00 1.72
N SER A 147 -5.34 0.09 2.91
CA SER A 147 -5.41 -0.95 3.94
C SER A 147 -6.84 -1.17 4.48
N PHE A 148 -7.64 -0.11 4.64
CA PHE A 148 -9.01 -0.22 5.14
C PHE A 148 -9.90 -1.08 4.24
N LEU A 149 -9.74 -1.00 2.91
CA LEU A 149 -10.57 -1.76 1.98
C LEU A 149 -10.27 -3.25 2.01
N VAL A 150 -9.07 -3.66 2.43
CA VAL A 150 -8.64 -5.06 2.45
C VAL A 150 -8.59 -5.64 3.87
N GLY A 151 -9.01 -4.87 4.87
CA GLY A 151 -9.07 -5.35 6.26
C GLY A 151 -7.72 -5.48 6.96
N ILE A 152 -6.65 -4.91 6.41
CA ILE A 152 -5.37 -4.78 7.10
C ILE A 152 -5.55 -3.81 8.27
N ASP A 153 -5.07 -4.17 9.46
CA ASP A 153 -5.10 -3.31 10.64
C ASP A 153 -3.72 -2.76 11.05
N THR A 154 -2.64 -3.32 10.50
CA THR A 154 -1.26 -2.92 10.81
C THR A 154 -0.49 -2.55 9.55
N VAL A 155 0.20 -1.39 9.62
CA VAL A 155 1.14 -0.94 8.59
C VAL A 155 2.51 -0.76 9.22
N VAL A 156 3.55 -1.39 8.67
CA VAL A 156 4.93 -1.17 9.11
C VAL A 156 5.62 -0.19 8.16
N CYS A 157 6.04 0.95 8.71
CA CYS A 157 6.71 2.00 7.95
C CYS A 157 8.21 2.06 8.24
N GLY A 158 9.03 1.86 7.22
CA GLY A 158 10.48 2.07 7.26
C GLY A 158 10.86 3.51 6.89
N TYR A 159 11.49 4.23 7.82
CA TYR A 159 12.01 5.58 7.60
C TYR A 159 13.46 5.54 7.12
N ARG A 160 13.67 6.01 5.89
CA ARG A 160 14.95 6.00 5.21
C ARG A 160 15.57 7.38 5.05
N ASP A 161 16.89 7.40 4.94
CA ASP A 161 17.65 8.57 4.49
C ASP A 161 17.55 8.78 2.96
N ASP A 162 18.29 9.78 2.47
CA ASP A 162 18.38 10.12 1.06
C ASP A 162 19.31 9.19 0.26
N ALA A 163 20.11 8.36 0.95
CA ALA A 163 20.90 7.28 0.34
C ALA A 163 20.06 6.00 0.10
N GLY A 164 18.90 5.90 0.75
CA GLY A 164 17.98 4.76 0.63
C GLY A 164 18.05 3.78 1.80
N VAL A 165 18.82 4.08 2.84
CA VAL A 165 19.01 3.21 4.01
C VAL A 165 17.92 3.48 5.03
N VAL A 166 17.19 2.44 5.44
CA VAL A 166 16.17 2.51 6.49
C VAL A 166 16.85 2.48 7.85
N HIS A 167 16.60 3.50 8.67
CA HIS A 167 17.19 3.65 10.01
C HIS A 167 16.20 3.42 11.15
N GLN A 168 14.90 3.49 10.86
CA GLN A 168 13.84 3.33 11.85
C GLN A 168 12.64 2.59 11.25
N LEU A 169 12.02 1.74 12.05
CA LEU A 169 10.72 1.14 11.79
C LEU A 169 9.69 1.72 12.75
N GLU A 170 8.47 1.93 12.26
CA GLU A 170 7.31 2.28 13.07
C GLU A 170 6.13 1.41 12.66
N GLU A 171 5.47 0.83 13.65
CA GLU A 171 4.21 0.14 13.45
C GLU A 171 3.06 1.14 13.63
N LEU A 172 2.21 1.25 12.62
CA LEU A 172 1.07 2.14 12.58
C LEU A 172 -0.22 1.31 12.61
N GLU A 173 -0.94 1.40 13.72
CA GLU A 173 -2.29 0.85 13.79
C GLU A 173 -3.25 1.65 12.89
N LEU A 174 -3.91 0.98 11.95
CA LEU A 174 -4.80 1.59 10.97
C LEU A 174 -5.90 2.43 11.63
N ARG A 175 -6.45 1.97 12.76
CA ARG A 175 -7.51 2.66 13.52
C ARG A 175 -7.08 4.01 14.09
N GLU A 176 -5.78 4.21 14.30
CA GLU A 176 -5.24 5.45 14.85
C GLU A 176 -4.90 6.47 13.75
N ILE A 177 -4.68 6.03 12.51
CA ILE A 177 -4.34 6.91 11.38
C ILE A 177 -5.35 8.07 11.20
N PRO A 178 -6.68 7.88 11.27
CA PRO A 178 -7.62 9.00 11.17
C PRO A 178 -7.38 10.09 12.22
N LYS A 179 -6.99 9.72 13.46
CA LYS A 179 -6.65 10.68 14.52
C LYS A 179 -5.33 11.38 14.21
N MET A 180 -4.34 10.64 13.71
CA MET A 180 -3.03 11.18 13.30
C MET A 180 -3.13 12.20 12.16
N THR A 181 -4.15 12.10 11.30
CA THR A 181 -4.39 13.04 10.20
C THR A 181 -5.14 14.31 10.61
N LYS A 182 -5.71 14.36 11.82
CA LYS A 182 -6.29 15.58 12.40
C LYS A 182 -5.16 16.50 12.85
N VAL A 183 -4.62 17.27 11.91
CA VAL A 183 -3.81 18.44 12.25
C VAL A 183 -4.74 19.39 12.99
N GLY A 184 -4.39 19.75 14.23
CA GLY A 184 -5.16 20.64 15.09
C GLY A 184 -5.79 21.78 14.29
N GLY A 185 -7.11 21.82 14.31
CA GLY A 185 -7.87 22.91 13.71
C GLY A 185 -7.43 24.24 14.32
N ARG A 186 -7.49 25.28 13.50
CA ARG A 186 -7.48 26.67 13.98
C ARG A 186 -8.45 26.87 15.13
#